data_AF-A0AAD7PKM3-F1
#
_entry.id   AF-A0AAD7PKM3-F1
#
_cell.length_a   1.000
_cell.length_b   1.000
_cell.length_c   1.000
_cell.angle_alpha   90.00
_cell.angle_beta   90.00
_cell.angle_gamma   90.00
#
_symmetry.space_group_name_H-M   'P 1'
#
loop_
_entity.id
_entity.type
_entity.pdbx_description
1 polymer ?
#
loop_
_entity_poly.entity_id
_entity_poly.type
_entity_poly.pdbx_seq_one_letter_code
_entity_poly.pdbx_strand_id
1 'polypeptide(L)'
;MDSTFPSSHSIPLFLPLSITITISVLLSHSLSSSTPPPIPGFRVSLNRIGARQNFTHIQLIQRAIYHGKCRVEKLTATMTPAPCNGLQAPIHAGIGEFLVNLSIGTPPLPLNAIVDTGNDLVSTQCKPCKHCCTQPNSIFDPTQSSSYSNISFSKGSCKALGNDSKCDNYVCKYLISYGDDSTTEGLLAKETFTFGDSFQQVSVPNVSFGCEVNNQERWNQTGGLVELGRGPLSLISQLGLKKFSYCLTSSTSNSTNTLFFGSQPYLNSSTIVKVTQLLQNTILRTYYYIPLEGITVGETLLPIQKSLFEINKDGSRGVILDSGTTMTLLHEDAYDLLRQAFLVLSKLHISKRGPKGLDLRFDLPSQSDEDIEVPKLILHFTGFDLKLPTENYVIPDKGLGVVCLTIGPAGSPFVLVNMMQQNFLVLHDLEKERLSFMPT
;
A
#
# COMPACT_ATOMS: atom_id res chain seq x y z
N MET A 1 12.86 53.64 105.40
CA MET A 1 14.19 53.82 104.77
C MET A 1 14.08 53.30 103.36
N ASP A 2 13.78 54.26 102.49
CA ASP A 2 13.90 54.31 101.04
C ASP A 2 14.59 53.14 100.33
N SER A 3 13.88 52.54 99.38
CA SER A 3 14.44 52.28 98.05
C SER A 3 13.33 52.25 97.00
N THR A 4 13.35 53.29 96.19
CA THR A 4 12.59 53.56 94.97
C THR A 4 12.90 52.58 93.85
N PHE A 5 11.87 52.07 93.16
CA PHE A 5 11.96 51.66 91.75
C PHE A 5 10.64 52.03 91.02
N PRO A 6 10.70 52.62 89.80
CA PRO A 6 9.52 53.14 89.12
C PRO A 6 8.85 52.09 88.21
N SER A 7 7.52 52.07 88.22
CA SER A 7 6.67 51.30 87.33
C SER A 7 6.67 51.89 85.91
N SER A 8 7.15 51.12 84.95
CA SER A 8 7.20 51.49 83.53
C SER A 8 5.86 51.30 82.83
N HIS A 9 5.43 52.34 82.11
CA HIS A 9 4.27 52.30 81.20
C HIS A 9 4.59 51.44 79.97
N SER A 10 3.74 50.45 79.70
CA SER A 10 3.80 49.61 78.49
C SER A 10 3.00 50.26 77.36
N ILE A 11 3.69 50.76 76.34
CA ILE A 11 3.11 51.22 75.07
C ILE A 11 2.99 49.99 74.16
N PRO A 12 1.83 49.72 73.50
CA PRO A 12 1.75 48.61 72.56
C PRO A 12 2.49 48.97 71.27
N LEU A 13 3.56 48.23 70.99
CA LEU A 13 4.32 48.32 69.74
C LEU A 13 3.51 47.63 68.64
N PHE A 14 2.91 48.39 67.73
CA PHE A 14 2.36 47.85 66.49
C PHE A 14 3.52 47.42 65.58
N LEU A 15 3.76 46.11 65.45
CA LEU A 15 4.59 45.58 64.38
C LEU A 15 3.84 45.71 63.05
N PRO A 16 4.38 46.39 62.03
CA PRO A 16 3.83 46.27 60.68
C PRO A 16 4.19 44.88 60.17
N LEU A 17 3.16 44.10 59.88
CA LEU A 17 3.26 42.82 59.19
C LEU A 17 3.74 43.10 57.75
N SER A 18 5.04 42.99 57.48
CA SER A 18 5.55 42.99 56.11
C SER A 18 5.13 41.70 55.42
N ILE A 19 3.98 41.73 54.74
CA ILE A 19 3.57 40.70 53.80
C ILE A 19 4.45 40.85 52.57
N THR A 20 5.53 40.07 52.50
CA THR A 20 6.25 39.85 51.25
C THR A 20 5.36 39.05 50.31
N ILE A 21 4.69 39.75 49.40
CA ILE A 21 4.02 39.12 48.26
C ILE A 21 5.12 38.64 47.32
N THR A 22 5.50 37.36 47.44
CA THR A 22 6.24 36.67 46.38
C THR A 22 5.28 36.53 45.20
N ILE A 23 5.45 37.41 44.21
CA ILE A 23 4.84 37.24 42.89
C ILE A 23 5.53 36.05 42.25
N SER A 24 4.99 34.86 42.49
CA SER A 24 5.27 33.68 41.69
C SER A 24 4.77 33.96 40.29
N VAL A 25 5.65 34.43 39.41
CA VAL A 25 5.37 34.47 37.96
C VAL A 25 5.23 33.02 37.52
N LEU A 26 4.00 32.50 37.56
CA LEU A 26 3.60 31.32 36.82
C LEU A 26 3.83 31.67 35.35
N LEU A 27 5.00 31.34 34.83
CA LEU A 27 5.20 31.15 33.41
C LEU A 27 4.26 30.03 32.99
N SER A 28 3.02 30.40 32.64
CA SER A 28 2.15 29.60 31.83
C SER A 28 2.91 29.36 30.53
N HIS A 29 3.68 28.27 30.49
CA HIS A 29 4.06 27.65 29.23
C HIS A 29 2.74 27.19 28.64
N SER A 30 2.13 28.06 27.83
CA SER A 30 1.19 27.61 26.83
C SER A 30 1.95 26.53 26.08
N LEU A 31 1.59 25.26 26.31
CA LEU A 31 1.87 24.21 25.34
C LEU A 31 1.08 24.63 24.11
N SER A 32 1.70 25.47 23.28
CA SER A 32 1.35 25.52 21.87
C SER A 32 1.61 24.09 21.40
N SER A 33 0.55 23.33 21.20
CA SER A 33 0.61 22.17 20.32
C SER A 33 0.93 22.72 18.94
N SER A 34 2.20 23.04 18.69
CA SER A 34 2.67 23.41 17.37
C SER A 34 2.44 22.17 16.51
N THR A 35 1.37 22.20 15.73
CA THR A 35 1.19 21.23 14.65
C THR A 35 2.46 21.27 13.83
N PRO A 36 3.15 20.14 13.60
CA PRO A 36 4.35 20.13 12.79
C PRO A 36 4.03 20.77 11.43
N PRO A 37 4.99 21.52 10.84
CA PRO A 37 4.76 22.18 9.57
C PRO A 37 4.32 21.16 8.52
N PRO A 38 3.42 21.55 7.60
CA PRO A 38 2.94 20.64 6.57
C PRO A 38 4.10 20.12 5.73
N ILE A 39 4.12 18.82 5.50
CA ILE A 39 5.15 18.16 4.70
C ILE A 39 4.97 18.62 3.24
N PRO A 40 6.01 19.20 2.59
CA PRO A 40 5.91 19.57 1.19
C PRO A 40 5.75 18.31 0.33
N GLY A 41 5.10 18.45 -0.84
CA GLY A 41 5.03 17.35 -1.80
C GLY A 41 6.43 16.93 -2.26
N PHE A 42 6.61 15.62 -2.45
CA PHE A 42 7.88 15.04 -2.88
C PHE A 42 7.66 13.87 -3.85
N ARG A 43 8.69 13.55 -4.62
CA ARG A 43 8.71 12.43 -5.56
C ARG A 43 9.68 11.34 -5.11
N VAL A 44 9.37 10.10 -5.42
CA VAL A 44 10.25 8.95 -5.23
C VAL A 44 10.24 8.07 -6.49
N SER A 45 11.40 7.55 -6.85
CA SER A 45 11.52 6.62 -7.97
C SER A 45 11.07 5.23 -7.57
N LEU A 46 10.32 4.59 -8.46
CA LEU A 46 9.91 3.19 -8.33
C LEU A 46 10.75 2.32 -9.27
N ASN A 47 11.09 1.12 -8.80
CA ASN A 47 11.84 0.12 -9.56
C ASN A 47 11.05 -1.18 -9.60
N ARG A 48 10.87 -1.79 -10.76
CA ARG A 48 10.18 -3.09 -10.86
C ARG A 48 11.02 -4.20 -10.22
N ILE A 49 10.40 -5.09 -9.44
CA ILE A 49 11.06 -6.28 -8.88
C ILE A 49 11.58 -7.14 -10.02
N GLY A 50 12.81 -7.62 -9.89
CA GLY A 50 13.45 -8.44 -10.91
C GLY A 50 13.97 -7.67 -12.12
N ALA A 51 13.85 -6.33 -12.20
CA ALA A 51 14.39 -5.56 -13.33
C ALA A 51 15.92 -5.70 -13.51
N ARG A 52 16.65 -6.06 -12.43
CA ARG A 52 18.10 -6.33 -12.46
C ARG A 52 18.44 -7.79 -12.74
N GLN A 53 17.44 -8.65 -12.85
CA GLN A 53 17.56 -10.08 -13.04
C GLN A 53 17.03 -10.38 -14.44
N ASN A 54 17.69 -11.21 -15.23
CA ASN A 54 17.31 -11.51 -16.62
C ASN A 54 16.05 -12.42 -16.69
N PHE A 55 14.97 -12.05 -16.00
CA PHE A 55 13.68 -12.73 -16.08
C PHE A 55 12.90 -12.26 -17.31
N THR A 56 12.20 -13.20 -17.94
CA THR A 56 11.25 -12.87 -19.00
C THR A 56 9.98 -12.27 -18.39
N HIS A 57 9.22 -11.51 -19.19
CA HIS A 57 7.97 -10.90 -18.74
C HIS A 57 6.99 -11.94 -18.15
N ILE A 58 6.86 -13.10 -18.80
CA ILE A 58 5.98 -14.18 -18.34
C ILE A 58 6.42 -14.76 -16.98
N GLN A 59 7.72 -14.84 -16.71
CA GLN A 59 8.23 -15.32 -15.43
C GLN A 59 7.92 -14.33 -14.30
N LEU A 60 7.98 -13.03 -14.57
CA LEU A 60 7.58 -12.00 -13.61
C LEU A 60 6.08 -12.11 -13.29
N ILE A 61 5.24 -12.28 -14.30
CA ILE A 61 3.79 -12.45 -14.11
C ILE A 61 3.50 -13.72 -13.33
N GLN A 62 4.07 -14.86 -13.73
CA GLN A 62 3.85 -16.16 -13.07
C GLN A 62 4.10 -16.11 -11.58
N ARG A 63 5.19 -15.44 -11.15
CA ARG A 63 5.49 -15.23 -9.73
C ARG A 63 4.35 -14.49 -9.04
N ALA A 64 3.84 -13.46 -9.69
CA ALA A 64 2.84 -12.60 -9.10
C ALA A 64 1.40 -13.11 -9.18
N ILE A 65 1.10 -14.11 -10.04
CA ILE A 65 -0.21 -14.79 -10.04
C ILE A 65 -0.48 -15.46 -8.70
N TYR A 66 0.52 -16.16 -8.16
CA TYR A 66 0.39 -16.84 -6.88
C TYR A 66 0.00 -15.85 -5.77
N HIS A 67 0.63 -14.68 -5.75
CA HIS A 67 0.33 -13.62 -4.79
C HIS A 67 -1.07 -13.05 -4.95
N GLY A 68 -1.50 -12.76 -6.18
CA GLY A 68 -2.85 -12.25 -6.40
C GLY A 68 -3.92 -13.19 -5.89
N LYS A 69 -3.76 -14.50 -6.06
CA LYS A 69 -4.72 -15.50 -5.55
C LYS A 69 -4.76 -15.55 -4.03
N CYS A 70 -3.62 -15.69 -3.39
CA CYS A 70 -3.56 -15.72 -1.94
C CYS A 70 -4.04 -14.38 -1.31
N ARG A 71 -3.75 -13.23 -1.94
CA ARG A 71 -4.28 -11.91 -1.54
C ARG A 71 -5.81 -11.89 -1.48
N VAL A 72 -6.45 -12.44 -2.51
CA VAL A 72 -7.90 -12.55 -2.59
C VAL A 72 -8.46 -13.44 -1.47
N GLU A 73 -7.78 -14.54 -1.16
CA GLU A 73 -8.19 -15.41 -0.06
C GLU A 73 -8.05 -14.70 1.28
N LYS A 74 -7.05 -13.82 1.51
CA LYS A 74 -6.99 -12.98 2.73
C LYS A 74 -8.19 -12.05 2.88
N LEU A 75 -8.61 -11.41 1.80
CA LEU A 75 -9.78 -10.51 1.83
C LEU A 75 -11.03 -11.29 2.28
N THR A 76 -11.14 -12.53 1.82
CA THR A 76 -12.18 -13.46 2.24
C THR A 76 -11.96 -13.94 3.68
N ALA A 77 -10.71 -14.21 4.06
CA ALA A 77 -10.29 -14.73 5.38
C ALA A 77 -10.54 -13.74 6.52
N THR A 78 -10.41 -12.45 6.22
CA THR A 78 -10.76 -11.34 7.14
C THR A 78 -12.25 -11.39 7.52
N MET A 79 -13.07 -12.10 6.75
CA MET A 79 -14.50 -12.31 6.98
C MET A 79 -14.82 -13.75 7.45
N THR A 80 -14.10 -14.78 6.98
CA THR A 80 -14.23 -16.20 7.41
C THR A 80 -12.91 -16.97 7.24
N PRO A 81 -12.36 -17.66 8.25
CA PRO A 81 -11.03 -18.30 8.14
C PRO A 81 -11.00 -19.38 7.03
N ALA A 82 -10.23 -19.16 5.97
CA ALA A 82 -9.97 -20.12 4.90
C ALA A 82 -8.46 -20.12 4.54
N PRO A 83 -7.82 -21.30 4.41
CA PRO A 83 -6.41 -21.42 4.02
C PRO A 83 -6.18 -21.23 2.50
N CYS A 84 -4.98 -20.75 2.08
CA CYS A 84 -4.62 -20.62 0.66
C CYS A 84 -4.37 -22.00 0.03
N ASN A 85 -5.29 -22.50 -0.81
CA ASN A 85 -5.13 -23.77 -1.52
C ASN A 85 -4.79 -23.50 -3.00
N GLY A 86 -3.64 -22.87 -3.24
CA GLY A 86 -3.12 -22.57 -4.57
C GLY A 86 -1.95 -23.48 -4.99
N LEU A 87 -1.88 -23.81 -6.29
CA LEU A 87 -0.79 -24.57 -6.93
C LEU A 87 0.61 -24.10 -6.48
N GLN A 88 1.38 -24.98 -5.84
CA GLN A 88 2.82 -24.79 -5.57
C GLN A 88 3.58 -24.68 -6.90
N ALA A 89 3.95 -23.44 -7.27
CA ALA A 89 5.03 -23.20 -8.21
C ALA A 89 6.34 -23.06 -7.41
N PRO A 90 7.45 -23.72 -7.81
CA PRO A 90 8.70 -23.67 -7.07
C PRO A 90 9.44 -22.36 -7.37
N ILE A 91 8.90 -21.20 -6.98
CA ILE A 91 9.54 -19.90 -7.25
C ILE A 91 9.20 -18.89 -6.14
N HIS A 92 10.25 -18.35 -5.52
CA HIS A 92 10.28 -17.36 -4.45
C HIS A 92 9.19 -16.27 -4.56
N ALA A 93 8.41 -16.16 -3.49
CA ALA A 93 7.34 -15.21 -3.27
C ALA A 93 7.83 -13.74 -3.26
N GLY A 94 7.05 -12.79 -3.81
CA GLY A 94 7.18 -11.32 -3.74
C GLY A 94 5.80 -10.63 -3.79
N ILE A 95 5.37 -9.89 -2.76
CA ILE A 95 3.99 -9.29 -2.63
C ILE A 95 3.82 -7.93 -3.34
N GLY A 96 4.64 -7.65 -4.35
CA GLY A 96 4.37 -6.49 -5.17
C GLY A 96 5.30 -6.39 -6.36
N GLU A 97 4.93 -5.53 -7.31
CA GLU A 97 5.71 -5.36 -8.53
C GLU A 97 6.77 -4.28 -8.42
N PHE A 98 6.61 -3.33 -7.50
CA PHE A 98 7.40 -2.10 -7.47
C PHE A 98 8.06 -1.87 -6.11
N LEU A 99 9.35 -1.55 -6.15
CA LEU A 99 10.17 -1.16 -5.03
C LEU A 99 10.37 0.35 -5.02
N VAL A 100 10.26 0.96 -3.86
CA VAL A 100 10.70 2.33 -3.59
C VAL A 100 12.02 2.30 -2.83
N ASN A 101 12.91 3.24 -3.15
CA ASN A 101 14.10 3.49 -2.36
C ASN A 101 13.82 4.66 -1.40
N LEU A 102 14.05 4.43 -0.12
CA LEU A 102 13.95 5.42 0.94
C LEU A 102 15.07 5.17 1.96
N SER A 103 15.10 5.92 3.06
CA SER A 103 16.01 5.64 4.17
C SER A 103 15.29 5.63 5.50
N ILE A 104 15.81 4.87 6.46
CA ILE A 104 15.28 4.74 7.81
C ILE A 104 16.38 5.00 8.83
N GLY A 105 16.06 5.67 9.94
CA GLY A 105 16.96 5.87 11.06
C GLY A 105 17.74 7.18 11.02
N THR A 106 18.42 7.41 12.14
CA THR A 106 19.40 8.47 12.38
C THR A 106 20.69 7.84 12.92
N PRO A 107 21.79 7.78 12.12
CA PRO A 107 21.91 8.29 10.75
C PRO A 107 21.06 7.50 9.73
N PRO A 108 20.67 8.10 8.59
CA PRO A 108 19.83 7.42 7.59
C PRO A 108 20.50 6.19 6.98
N LEU A 109 19.80 5.05 7.03
CA LEU A 109 20.18 3.80 6.40
C LEU A 109 19.32 3.53 5.16
N PRO A 110 19.91 3.18 3.99
CA PRO A 110 19.15 2.86 2.80
C PRO A 110 18.19 1.67 3.00
N LEU A 111 16.95 1.83 2.57
CA LEU A 111 15.91 0.81 2.61
C LEU A 111 15.16 0.77 1.28
N ASN A 112 15.13 -0.42 0.68
CA ASN A 112 14.31 -0.74 -0.48
C ASN A 112 13.08 -1.52 -0.01
N ALA A 113 11.89 -1.01 -0.33
CA ALA A 113 10.64 -1.54 0.18
C ALA A 113 9.59 -1.69 -0.93
N ILE A 114 8.72 -2.69 -0.83
CA ILE A 114 7.61 -2.89 -1.77
C ILE A 114 6.53 -1.86 -1.51
N VAL A 115 5.97 -1.25 -2.56
CA VAL A 115 4.82 -0.34 -2.44
C VAL A 115 3.51 -1.10 -2.67
N ASP A 116 2.57 -1.00 -1.74
CA ASP A 116 1.28 -1.70 -1.78
C ASP A 116 0.13 -0.80 -1.29
N THR A 117 -0.92 -0.63 -2.09
CA THR A 117 -2.11 0.17 -1.74
C THR A 117 -3.17 -0.56 -0.91
N GLY A 118 -3.07 -1.87 -0.69
CA GLY A 118 -4.12 -2.62 0.01
C GLY A 118 -3.72 -3.14 1.39
N ASN A 119 -2.76 -2.53 2.06
CA ASN A 119 -2.52 -2.72 3.50
C ASN A 119 -2.13 -1.38 4.13
N ASP A 120 -1.94 -1.33 5.46
CA ASP A 120 -1.75 -0.09 6.22
C ASP A 120 -0.42 -0.01 7.00
N LEU A 121 0.26 -1.07 7.39
CA LEU A 121 1.49 -1.03 8.18
C LEU A 121 2.76 -0.92 7.31
N VAL A 122 3.42 0.24 7.32
CA VAL A 122 4.83 0.35 6.87
C VAL A 122 5.71 -0.55 7.74
N SER A 123 6.59 -1.36 7.17
CA SER A 123 7.44 -2.30 7.93
C SER A 123 8.84 -2.49 7.34
N THR A 124 9.78 -2.95 8.17
CA THR A 124 11.13 -3.37 7.73
C THR A 124 11.72 -4.42 8.69
N GLN A 125 12.67 -5.21 8.18
CA GLN A 125 13.39 -6.20 8.97
C GLN A 125 14.33 -5.54 9.99
N CYS A 126 14.27 -6.02 11.23
CA CYS A 126 14.98 -5.49 12.38
C CYS A 126 15.86 -6.53 13.08
N LYS A 127 16.95 -6.07 13.69
CA LYS A 127 17.77 -6.86 14.62
C LYS A 127 17.21 -6.80 16.05
N PRO A 128 17.40 -7.87 16.86
CA PRO A 128 17.89 -9.19 16.46
C PRO A 128 16.84 -9.92 15.64
N CYS A 129 17.23 -10.45 14.48
CA CYS A 129 16.31 -11.22 13.65
C CYS A 129 16.45 -12.72 13.89
N LYS A 130 15.31 -13.38 14.17
CA LYS A 130 15.24 -14.83 14.39
C LYS A 130 15.14 -15.58 13.06
N HIS A 131 14.18 -15.18 12.23
CA HIS A 131 13.95 -15.70 10.90
C HIS A 131 13.74 -14.51 9.96
N CYS A 132 14.73 -14.17 9.15
CA CYS A 132 14.64 -13.05 8.21
C CYS A 132 14.90 -13.51 6.80
N CYS A 133 14.31 -12.77 5.88
CA CYS A 133 14.47 -12.93 4.46
C CYS A 133 15.77 -12.29 4.01
N THR A 134 16.32 -12.79 2.90
CA THR A 134 17.50 -12.17 2.30
C THR A 134 17.12 -10.81 1.70
N GLN A 135 17.91 -9.77 2.01
CA GLN A 135 17.68 -8.42 1.52
C GLN A 135 18.99 -7.78 1.02
N PRO A 136 18.93 -6.81 0.09
CA PRO A 136 20.13 -6.21 -0.51
C PRO A 136 20.90 -5.32 0.47
N ASN A 137 20.17 -4.58 1.30
CA ASN A 137 20.73 -3.67 2.29
C ASN A 137 20.83 -4.35 3.66
N SER A 138 21.60 -3.79 4.58
CA SER A 138 21.70 -4.34 5.94
C SER A 138 20.37 -4.27 6.68
N ILE A 139 20.07 -5.32 7.47
CA ILE A 139 18.91 -5.35 8.38
C ILE A 139 19.03 -4.18 9.36
N PHE A 140 17.94 -3.43 9.55
CA PHE A 140 17.92 -2.27 10.42
C PHE A 140 18.24 -2.69 11.86
N ASP A 141 19.14 -1.96 12.53
CA ASP A 141 19.50 -2.22 13.92
C ASP A 141 18.93 -1.10 14.78
N PRO A 142 17.82 -1.34 15.52
CA PRO A 142 17.22 -0.34 16.38
C PRO A 142 18.19 0.27 17.40
N THR A 143 19.21 -0.49 17.82
CA THR A 143 20.18 -0.03 18.83
C THR A 143 21.16 1.00 18.28
N GLN A 144 21.27 1.10 16.95
CA GLN A 144 22.19 2.00 16.26
C GLN A 144 21.51 3.31 15.82
N SER A 145 20.20 3.46 16.07
CA SER A 145 19.49 4.68 15.72
C SER A 145 19.07 5.49 16.94
N SER A 146 19.43 6.77 16.94
CA SER A 146 19.07 7.70 18.02
C SER A 146 17.60 8.14 17.99
N SER A 147 16.88 7.92 16.89
CA SER A 147 15.46 8.29 16.75
C SER A 147 14.48 7.12 16.89
N TYR A 148 15.00 5.90 17.12
CA TYR A 148 14.17 4.73 17.37
C TYR A 148 13.45 4.81 18.72
N SER A 149 12.17 4.46 18.75
CA SER A 149 11.47 4.24 20.02
C SER A 149 10.33 3.23 19.91
N ASN A 150 10.21 2.34 20.90
CA ASN A 150 9.09 1.39 20.96
C ASN A 150 7.75 2.11 21.20
N ILE A 151 6.68 1.63 20.58
CA ILE A 151 5.32 2.10 20.86
C ILE A 151 4.75 1.30 22.03
N SER A 152 4.21 2.02 23.02
CA SER A 152 3.46 1.40 24.11
C SER A 152 2.14 0.82 23.61
N PHE A 153 1.77 -0.35 24.13
CA PHE A 153 0.50 -1.03 23.85
C PHE A 153 -0.74 -0.15 24.09
N SER A 154 -0.65 0.80 25.03
CA SER A 154 -1.75 1.73 25.34
C SER A 154 -2.02 2.78 24.27
N LYS A 155 -1.08 3.01 23.34
CA LYS A 155 -1.17 4.08 22.33
C LYS A 155 -2.18 3.74 21.23
N GLY A 156 -2.80 4.78 20.68
CA GLY A 156 -3.75 4.66 19.58
C GLY A 156 -3.17 3.98 18.33
N SER A 157 -1.87 4.17 18.06
CA SER A 157 -1.18 3.47 16.97
C SER A 157 -1.12 1.95 17.17
N CYS A 158 -1.01 1.46 18.42
CA CYS A 158 -1.10 0.02 18.68
C CYS A 158 -2.53 -0.50 18.48
N LYS A 159 -3.52 0.25 18.98
CA LYS A 159 -4.94 -0.09 18.81
C LYS A 159 -5.37 -0.15 17.34
N ALA A 160 -4.71 0.60 16.47
CA ALA A 160 -4.96 0.59 15.03
C ALA A 160 -4.64 -0.75 14.34
N LEU A 161 -3.80 -1.59 14.94
CA LEU A 161 -3.56 -2.96 14.46
C LEU A 161 -4.74 -3.90 14.76
N GLY A 162 -5.72 -3.47 15.56
CA GLY A 162 -6.88 -4.29 15.92
C GLY A 162 -6.47 -5.60 16.57
N ASN A 163 -7.00 -6.70 16.04
CA ASN A 163 -6.79 -8.06 16.56
C ASN A 163 -5.37 -8.59 16.34
N ASP A 164 -4.57 -7.95 15.48
CA ASP A 164 -3.19 -8.35 15.23
C ASP A 164 -2.24 -7.87 16.33
N SER A 165 -2.69 -6.97 17.22
CA SER A 165 -1.88 -6.45 18.32
C SER A 165 -1.80 -7.39 19.53
N LYS A 166 -0.63 -7.44 20.16
CA LYS A 166 -0.37 -8.13 21.42
C LYS A 166 0.43 -7.24 22.36
N CYS A 167 0.19 -7.38 23.65
CA CYS A 167 0.98 -6.70 24.68
C CYS A 167 2.11 -7.62 25.15
N ASP A 168 3.34 -7.14 25.11
CA ASP A 168 4.47 -7.77 25.81
C ASP A 168 5.22 -6.70 26.61
N ASN A 169 5.22 -6.80 27.93
CA ASN A 169 5.88 -5.84 28.83
C ASN A 169 5.57 -4.37 28.49
N TYR A 170 4.28 -4.06 28.27
CA TYR A 170 3.76 -2.73 27.87
C TYR A 170 4.18 -2.24 26.48
N VAL A 171 4.95 -3.00 25.74
CA VAL A 171 5.32 -2.74 24.33
C VAL A 171 4.28 -3.38 23.41
N CYS A 172 3.96 -2.68 22.33
CA CYS A 172 3.09 -3.17 21.29
C CYS A 172 3.82 -4.16 20.39
N LYS A 173 3.39 -5.41 20.40
CA LYS A 173 3.76 -6.43 19.43
C LYS A 173 2.66 -6.61 18.39
N TYR A 174 3.02 -7.13 17.24
CA TYR A 174 2.04 -7.57 16.26
C TYR A 174 2.40 -8.93 15.67
N LEU A 175 1.38 -9.64 15.23
CA LEU A 175 1.50 -10.82 14.37
C LEU A 175 0.49 -10.66 13.25
N ILE A 176 0.97 -10.41 12.04
CA ILE A 176 0.13 -10.29 10.85
C ILE A 176 0.29 -11.55 10.03
N SER A 177 -0.83 -12.21 9.74
CA SER A 177 -0.90 -13.26 8.72
C SER A 177 -1.26 -12.64 7.38
N TYR A 178 -0.55 -13.04 6.34
CA TYR A 178 -0.86 -12.67 4.96
C TYR A 178 -1.63 -13.79 4.28
N GLY A 179 -2.21 -13.46 3.13
CA GLY A 179 -3.04 -14.41 2.40
C GLY A 179 -2.30 -15.60 1.86
N ASP A 180 -0.97 -15.50 1.75
CA ASP A 180 -0.09 -16.57 1.26
C ASP A 180 0.46 -17.46 2.37
N ASP A 181 -0.28 -17.52 3.49
CA ASP A 181 0.06 -18.21 4.74
C ASP A 181 1.36 -17.75 5.41
N SER A 182 2.09 -16.81 4.82
CA SER A 182 3.25 -16.21 5.45
C SER A 182 2.82 -15.29 6.59
N THR A 183 3.66 -15.21 7.62
CA THR A 183 3.40 -14.38 8.80
C THR A 183 4.56 -13.45 9.08
N THR A 184 4.26 -12.22 9.48
CA THR A 184 5.27 -11.31 10.04
C THR A 184 4.96 -11.01 11.50
N GLU A 185 5.96 -11.18 12.35
CA GLU A 185 5.92 -10.88 13.76
C GLU A 185 6.99 -9.82 14.08
N GLY A 186 6.58 -8.80 14.84
CA GLY A 186 7.43 -7.66 15.12
C GLY A 186 6.99 -6.82 16.31
N LEU A 187 7.78 -5.78 16.56
CA LEU A 187 7.42 -4.70 17.48
C LEU A 187 6.85 -3.54 16.67
N LEU A 188 5.79 -2.91 17.15
CA LEU A 188 5.39 -1.61 16.63
C LEU A 188 6.30 -0.55 17.27
N ALA A 189 6.94 0.26 16.44
CA ALA A 189 7.91 1.26 16.87
C ALA A 189 7.75 2.56 16.08
N LYS A 190 8.47 3.60 16.48
CA LYS A 190 8.60 4.86 15.77
C LYS A 190 10.03 5.03 15.28
N GLU A 191 10.16 5.62 14.10
CA GLU A 191 11.45 5.97 13.52
C GLU A 191 11.33 7.21 12.61
N THR A 192 12.47 7.77 12.23
CA THR A 192 12.61 8.75 11.17
C THR A 192 12.77 8.06 9.83
N PHE A 193 11.88 8.39 8.89
CA PHE A 193 11.99 7.96 7.49
C PHE A 193 12.37 9.15 6.62
N THR A 194 13.33 8.95 5.73
CA THR A 194 13.75 9.95 4.75
C THR A 194 13.36 9.50 3.35
N PHE A 195 12.59 10.34 2.67
CA PHE A 195 12.10 10.12 1.32
C PHE A 195 12.78 11.07 0.34
N GLY A 196 12.64 10.76 -0.95
CA GLY A 196 13.11 11.61 -2.04
C GLY A 196 14.46 11.21 -2.61
N ASP A 197 14.88 11.93 -3.64
CA ASP A 197 16.15 11.72 -4.33
C ASP A 197 17.24 12.67 -3.79
N SER A 198 18.43 12.65 -4.38
CA SER A 198 19.55 13.52 -3.98
C SER A 198 19.26 15.03 -4.13
N PHE A 199 18.21 15.41 -4.86
CA PHE A 199 17.87 16.81 -5.14
C PHE A 199 16.79 17.35 -4.18
N GLN A 200 15.89 16.48 -3.69
CA GLN A 200 14.85 16.86 -2.74
C GLN A 200 14.64 15.72 -1.73
N GLN A 201 15.24 15.85 -0.55
CA GLN A 201 15.03 14.92 0.57
C GLN A 201 14.03 15.47 1.58
N VAL A 202 13.16 14.59 2.08
CA VAL A 202 12.17 14.90 3.11
C VAL A 202 12.29 13.89 4.23
N SER A 203 12.78 14.32 5.39
CA SER A 203 12.84 13.49 6.60
C SER A 203 11.62 13.73 7.48
N VAL A 204 10.99 12.63 7.89
CA VAL A 204 9.76 12.64 8.68
C VAL A 204 10.00 11.83 9.95
N PRO A 205 10.08 12.48 11.12
CA PRO A 205 10.30 11.78 12.38
C PRO A 205 9.00 11.15 12.88
N ASN A 206 9.13 10.20 13.83
CA ASN A 206 8.02 9.60 14.56
C ASN A 206 7.01 8.82 13.70
N VAL A 207 7.41 8.35 12.52
CA VAL A 207 6.59 7.46 11.70
C VAL A 207 6.51 6.11 12.42
N SER A 208 5.28 5.68 12.72
CA SER A 208 5.00 4.37 13.29
C SER A 208 5.22 3.30 12.22
N PHE A 209 5.98 2.27 12.53
CA PHE A 209 6.31 1.21 11.60
C PHE A 209 6.44 -0.14 12.32
N GLY A 210 6.31 -1.23 11.56
CA GLY A 210 6.55 -2.58 12.02
C GLY A 210 8.03 -2.95 11.93
N CYS A 211 8.63 -3.20 13.09
CA CYS A 211 10.00 -3.67 13.22
C CYS A 211 9.99 -5.20 13.28
N GLU A 212 10.13 -5.82 12.11
CA GLU A 212 9.94 -7.26 11.90
C GLU A 212 11.17 -8.05 12.41
N VAL A 213 10.94 -9.01 13.30
CA VAL A 213 12.02 -9.84 13.88
C VAL A 213 11.88 -11.32 13.52
N ASN A 214 10.74 -11.70 12.95
CA ASN A 214 10.42 -13.06 12.56
C ASN A 214 9.46 -13.04 11.36
N ASN A 215 10.01 -13.36 10.21
CA ASN A 215 9.39 -13.41 8.89
C ASN A 215 9.52 -14.84 8.38
N GLN A 216 8.50 -15.66 8.62
CA GLN A 216 8.49 -17.03 8.10
C GLN A 216 8.23 -17.00 6.59
N GLU A 217 9.18 -17.58 5.84
CA GLU A 217 9.08 -17.84 4.40
C GLU A 217 8.62 -16.66 3.54
N ARG A 218 9.16 -15.47 3.81
CA ARG A 218 8.85 -14.25 3.06
C ARG A 218 10.00 -13.79 2.16
N TRP A 219 9.70 -12.84 1.30
CA TRP A 219 10.36 -12.51 0.04
C TRP A 219 11.87 -12.33 0.09
N ASN A 220 12.56 -13.00 -0.84
CA ASN A 220 13.92 -12.64 -1.17
C ASN A 220 13.90 -11.31 -1.94
N GLN A 221 14.78 -10.36 -1.57
CA GLN A 221 15.13 -9.12 -2.31
C GLN A 221 14.46 -7.80 -1.87
N THR A 222 13.63 -7.77 -0.83
CA THR A 222 13.12 -6.51 -0.24
C THR A 222 13.55 -6.36 1.21
N GLY A 223 13.79 -5.13 1.66
CA GLY A 223 14.06 -4.82 3.06
C GLY A 223 12.81 -4.46 3.87
N GLY A 224 11.65 -4.29 3.23
CA GLY A 224 10.42 -3.88 3.91
C GLY A 224 9.21 -3.65 3.00
N LEU A 225 8.19 -3.03 3.58
CA LEU A 225 6.92 -2.67 2.97
C LEU A 225 6.60 -1.18 3.18
N VAL A 226 6.12 -0.52 2.14
CA VAL A 226 5.52 0.81 2.17
C VAL A 226 4.06 0.67 1.81
N GLU A 227 3.23 0.68 2.83
CA GLU A 227 1.80 0.41 2.71
C GLU A 227 1.02 1.73 2.63
N LEU A 228 0.23 1.86 1.56
CA LEU A 228 -0.48 3.06 1.12
C LEU A 228 -2.00 2.92 1.23
N GLY A 229 -2.50 2.02 2.07
CA GLY A 229 -3.92 1.92 2.39
C GLY A 229 -4.47 3.16 3.09
N ARG A 230 -5.73 3.08 3.50
CA ARG A 230 -6.49 4.23 4.05
C ARG A 230 -6.57 4.21 5.58
N GLY A 231 -5.95 3.23 6.23
CA GLY A 231 -5.89 3.13 7.67
C GLY A 231 -4.89 4.10 8.30
N PRO A 232 -4.93 4.27 9.62
CA PRO A 232 -4.14 5.28 10.33
C PRO A 232 -2.64 4.96 10.40
N LEU A 233 -2.23 3.71 10.16
CA LEU A 233 -0.81 3.31 10.11
C LEU A 233 -0.22 3.47 8.70
N SER A 234 -1.03 3.75 7.67
CA SER A 234 -0.52 3.85 6.31
C SER A 234 0.39 5.06 6.17
N LEU A 235 1.37 4.96 5.26
CA LEU A 235 2.33 6.03 5.09
C LEU A 235 1.61 7.35 4.75
N ILE A 236 0.64 7.31 3.83
CA ILE A 236 -0.10 8.50 3.41
C ILE A 236 -0.81 9.18 4.60
N SER A 237 -1.44 8.40 5.48
CA SER A 237 -2.12 8.89 6.69
C SER A 237 -1.14 9.50 7.69
N GLN A 238 -0.01 8.83 7.94
CA GLN A 238 0.99 9.28 8.91
C GLN A 238 1.74 10.53 8.45
N LEU A 239 1.93 10.71 7.14
CA LEU A 239 2.49 11.93 6.57
C LEU A 239 1.51 13.11 6.59
N GLY A 240 0.24 12.88 6.95
CA GLY A 240 -0.81 13.90 6.91
C GLY A 240 -1.16 14.36 5.49
N LEU A 241 -0.72 13.61 4.48
CA LEU A 241 -0.95 13.93 3.09
C LEU A 241 -2.31 13.39 2.65
N LYS A 242 -2.92 14.08 1.69
CA LYS A 242 -4.25 13.72 1.16
C LYS A 242 -4.23 13.28 -0.29
N LYS A 243 -3.06 13.31 -0.92
CA LYS A 243 -2.92 12.98 -2.34
C LYS A 243 -1.63 12.21 -2.55
N PHE A 244 -1.71 11.22 -3.41
CA PHE A 244 -0.55 10.58 -4.01
C PHE A 244 -0.90 10.10 -5.41
N SER A 245 0.10 9.98 -6.26
CA SER A 245 -0.09 9.45 -7.61
C SER A 245 1.11 8.65 -8.04
N TYR A 246 0.90 7.64 -8.88
CA TYR A 246 1.99 6.87 -9.45
C TYR A 246 1.81 6.70 -10.96
N CYS A 247 2.94 6.56 -11.65
CA CYS A 247 3.01 6.14 -13.04
C CYS A 247 3.73 4.79 -13.08
N LEU A 248 2.99 3.75 -13.47
CA LEU A 248 3.50 2.39 -13.63
C LEU A 248 3.66 2.13 -15.12
N THR A 249 4.90 1.94 -15.57
CA THR A 249 5.24 1.70 -16.96
C THR A 249 5.21 0.20 -17.26
N SER A 250 4.88 -0.14 -18.50
CA SER A 250 4.99 -1.51 -19.01
C SER A 250 6.39 -2.09 -18.78
N SER A 251 6.48 -3.41 -18.56
CA SER A 251 7.75 -4.12 -18.32
C SER A 251 8.74 -4.05 -19.48
N THR A 252 8.28 -3.71 -20.69
CA THR A 252 9.11 -3.53 -21.88
C THR A 252 9.59 -2.08 -22.06
N SER A 253 9.16 -1.17 -21.18
CA SER A 253 9.50 0.25 -21.25
C SER A 253 10.78 0.56 -20.49
N ASN A 254 11.63 1.41 -21.09
CA ASN A 254 12.81 1.99 -20.42
C ASN A 254 12.46 3.21 -19.56
N SER A 255 11.17 3.58 -19.49
CA SER A 255 10.68 4.75 -18.75
C SER A 255 10.71 4.54 -17.24
N THR A 256 11.03 5.61 -16.51
CA THR A 256 11.13 5.59 -15.04
C THR A 256 9.75 5.53 -14.39
N ASN A 257 9.52 4.51 -13.56
CA ASN A 257 8.31 4.46 -12.73
C ASN A 257 8.47 5.49 -11.60
N THR A 258 7.43 6.26 -11.30
CA THR A 258 7.51 7.34 -10.31
C THR A 258 6.28 7.33 -9.40
N LEU A 259 6.50 7.65 -8.13
CA LEU A 259 5.46 7.88 -7.13
C LEU A 259 5.61 9.29 -6.56
N PHE A 260 4.50 10.01 -6.48
CA PHE A 260 4.42 11.38 -6.02
C PHE A 260 3.52 11.44 -4.79
N PHE A 261 3.94 12.24 -3.82
CA PHE A 261 3.24 12.48 -2.57
C PHE A 261 2.88 13.96 -2.45
N GLY A 262 1.68 14.25 -1.93
CA GLY A 262 1.18 15.61 -1.76
C GLY A 262 0.69 16.23 -3.07
N SER A 263 0.68 17.55 -3.15
CA SER A 263 0.15 18.34 -4.29
C SER A 263 1.06 18.35 -5.52
N GLN A 264 1.84 17.28 -5.73
CA GLN A 264 2.89 17.22 -6.75
C GLN A 264 2.64 16.24 -7.91
N PRO A 265 1.46 16.18 -8.56
CA PRO A 265 1.41 15.74 -9.95
C PRO A 265 1.30 16.96 -10.86
N TYR A 266 2.39 17.29 -11.56
CA TYR A 266 2.36 18.25 -12.66
C TYR A 266 1.38 17.74 -13.71
N LEU A 267 0.24 18.41 -13.84
CA LEU A 267 -0.68 18.17 -14.93
C LEU A 267 -0.54 19.32 -15.92
N ASN A 268 -0.12 18.99 -17.15
CA ASN A 268 -0.33 19.91 -18.26
C ASN A 268 -1.84 20.08 -18.46
N SER A 269 -2.31 21.31 -18.59
CA SER A 269 -3.73 21.66 -18.65
C SER A 269 -4.48 21.08 -19.85
N SER A 270 -3.77 20.48 -20.82
CA SER A 270 -4.31 19.91 -22.04
C SER A 270 -4.60 18.40 -21.98
N THR A 271 -4.17 17.68 -20.94
CA THR A 271 -4.35 16.23 -20.86
C THR A 271 -5.77 15.86 -20.40
N ILE A 272 -6.45 14.98 -21.15
CA ILE A 272 -7.77 14.48 -20.76
C ILE A 272 -7.62 13.66 -19.46
N VAL A 273 -8.22 14.15 -18.38
CA VAL A 273 -8.28 13.47 -17.10
C VAL A 273 -9.62 12.75 -16.99
N LYS A 274 -9.58 11.42 -16.85
CA LYS A 274 -10.78 10.62 -16.51
C LYS A 274 -10.88 10.55 -14.99
N VAL A 275 -12.04 10.86 -14.42
CA VAL A 275 -12.22 10.95 -12.97
C VAL A 275 -13.43 10.12 -12.56
N THR A 276 -13.30 9.39 -11.46
CA THR A 276 -14.42 8.73 -10.77
C THR A 276 -14.33 8.94 -9.25
N GLN A 277 -15.42 8.68 -8.55
CA GLN A 277 -15.49 8.79 -7.11
C GLN A 277 -15.06 7.46 -6.47
N LEU A 278 -14.21 7.54 -5.45
CA LEU A 278 -13.90 6.39 -4.61
C LEU A 278 -15.13 6.02 -3.78
N LEU A 279 -15.44 4.73 -3.74
CA LEU A 279 -16.49 4.18 -2.91
C LEU A 279 -15.97 3.94 -1.49
N GLN A 280 -16.87 4.02 -0.51
CA GLN A 280 -16.56 3.85 0.90
C GLN A 280 -17.12 2.53 1.40
N ASN A 281 -16.24 1.60 1.75
CA ASN A 281 -16.62 0.43 2.55
C ASN A 281 -16.45 0.77 4.04
N THR A 282 -17.55 0.77 4.78
CA THR A 282 -17.54 1.16 6.20
C THR A 282 -16.96 0.11 7.13
N ILE A 283 -16.80 -1.13 6.64
CA ILE A 283 -16.28 -2.29 7.36
C ILE A 283 -14.80 -2.49 7.00
N LEU A 284 -14.49 -2.69 5.73
CA LEU A 284 -13.12 -2.84 5.23
C LEU A 284 -12.56 -1.52 4.68
N ARG A 285 -12.22 -0.60 5.59
CA ARG A 285 -11.87 0.79 5.23
C ARG A 285 -10.52 0.97 4.55
N THR A 286 -9.60 0.01 4.71
CA THR A 286 -8.22 0.05 4.20
C THR A 286 -8.15 0.24 2.68
N TYR A 287 -9.09 -0.35 1.94
CA TYR A 287 -9.01 -0.49 0.49
C TYR A 287 -9.58 0.70 -0.29
N TYR A 288 -9.10 0.86 -1.52
CA TYR A 288 -9.59 1.82 -2.50
C TYR A 288 -10.66 1.18 -3.39
N TYR A 289 -11.93 1.40 -3.06
CA TYR A 289 -13.02 0.86 -3.85
C TYR A 289 -13.38 1.78 -5.01
N ILE A 290 -13.64 1.21 -6.19
CA ILE A 290 -13.97 1.94 -7.42
C ILE A 290 -15.30 1.46 -8.01
N PRO A 291 -16.11 2.35 -8.62
CA PRO A 291 -17.45 2.00 -9.09
C PRO A 291 -17.40 1.44 -10.52
N LEU A 292 -17.07 0.17 -10.66
CA LEU A 292 -17.17 -0.55 -11.94
C LEU A 292 -18.64 -0.93 -12.21
N GLU A 293 -19.14 -0.58 -13.39
CA GLU A 293 -20.54 -0.80 -13.80
C GLU A 293 -20.69 -1.89 -14.85
N GLY A 294 -19.62 -2.23 -15.58
CA GLY A 294 -19.68 -3.20 -16.66
C GLY A 294 -18.35 -3.40 -17.37
N ILE A 295 -18.32 -4.40 -18.24
CA ILE A 295 -17.17 -4.75 -19.07
C ILE A 295 -17.64 -5.02 -20.50
N THR A 296 -16.96 -4.45 -21.48
CA THR A 296 -17.17 -4.73 -22.91
C THR A 296 -15.96 -5.45 -23.48
N VAL A 297 -16.21 -6.53 -24.25
CA VAL A 297 -15.20 -7.28 -25.01
C VAL A 297 -15.53 -7.19 -26.49
N GLY A 298 -14.58 -6.73 -27.30
CA GLY A 298 -14.83 -6.32 -28.68
C GLY A 298 -15.84 -5.18 -28.73
N GLU A 299 -17.01 -5.47 -29.29
CA GLU A 299 -18.17 -4.55 -29.34
C GLU A 299 -19.35 -5.06 -28.48
N THR A 300 -19.12 -6.10 -27.66
CA THR A 300 -20.16 -6.76 -26.85
C THR A 300 -20.07 -6.34 -25.39
N LEU A 301 -21.06 -5.59 -24.90
CA LEU A 301 -21.26 -5.37 -23.47
C LEU A 301 -21.69 -6.68 -22.81
N LEU A 302 -20.90 -7.14 -21.85
CA LEU A 302 -21.16 -8.41 -21.17
C LEU A 302 -22.38 -8.28 -20.24
N PRO A 303 -23.26 -9.30 -20.18
CA PRO A 303 -24.45 -9.29 -19.33
C PRO A 303 -24.11 -9.60 -17.86
N ILE A 304 -23.15 -8.87 -17.28
CA ILE A 304 -22.70 -9.02 -15.89
C ILE A 304 -23.69 -8.29 -14.98
N GLN A 305 -24.16 -8.97 -13.93
CA GLN A 305 -25.02 -8.33 -12.93
C GLN A 305 -24.23 -7.27 -12.15
N LYS A 306 -24.71 -6.03 -12.12
CA LYS A 306 -24.05 -4.91 -11.42
C LYS A 306 -23.77 -5.19 -9.94
N SER A 307 -24.65 -5.95 -9.29
CA SER A 307 -24.52 -6.39 -7.89
C SER A 307 -23.27 -7.23 -7.60
N LEU A 308 -22.57 -7.74 -8.63
CA LEU A 308 -21.27 -8.41 -8.48
C LEU A 308 -20.12 -7.42 -8.24
N PHE A 309 -20.27 -6.17 -8.65
CA PHE A 309 -19.26 -5.11 -8.47
C PHE A 309 -19.56 -4.18 -7.29
N GLU A 310 -20.80 -4.14 -6.83
CA GLU A 310 -21.23 -3.29 -5.72
C GLU A 310 -20.73 -3.78 -4.35
N ILE A 311 -20.45 -2.82 -3.46
CA ILE A 311 -20.20 -3.11 -2.05
C ILE A 311 -21.54 -3.53 -1.42
N ASN A 312 -21.61 -4.76 -0.93
CA ASN A 312 -22.77 -5.27 -0.20
C ASN A 312 -22.82 -4.73 1.24
N LYS A 313 -23.95 -4.98 1.92
CA LYS A 313 -24.24 -4.38 3.24
C LYS A 313 -23.24 -4.75 4.34
N ASP A 314 -22.70 -5.96 4.29
CA ASP A 314 -21.68 -6.51 5.18
C ASP A 314 -20.25 -6.23 4.70
N GLY A 315 -20.09 -5.47 3.61
CA GLY A 315 -18.79 -5.00 3.12
C GLY A 315 -17.88 -6.11 2.59
N SER A 316 -18.42 -7.31 2.38
CA SER A 316 -17.70 -8.49 1.88
C SER A 316 -17.58 -8.55 0.36
N ARG A 317 -17.94 -7.49 -0.37
CA ARG A 317 -17.87 -7.39 -1.83
C ARG A 317 -17.38 -6.01 -2.27
N GLY A 318 -16.91 -5.94 -3.51
CA GLY A 318 -16.65 -4.69 -4.22
C GLY A 318 -15.46 -4.81 -5.16
N VAL A 319 -15.22 -3.76 -5.93
CA VAL A 319 -14.04 -3.65 -6.80
C VAL A 319 -12.98 -2.81 -6.11
N ILE A 320 -11.82 -3.40 -5.86
CA ILE A 320 -10.68 -2.79 -5.19
C ILE A 320 -9.59 -2.52 -6.25
N LEU A 321 -9.10 -1.28 -6.28
CA LEU A 321 -7.89 -0.93 -7.00
C LEU A 321 -6.67 -1.26 -6.13
N ASP A 322 -5.81 -2.15 -6.61
CA ASP A 322 -4.68 -2.66 -5.81
C ASP A 322 -3.39 -2.70 -6.63
N SER A 323 -2.44 -1.82 -6.32
CA SER A 323 -1.10 -1.82 -6.94
C SER A 323 -0.26 -3.04 -6.57
N GLY A 324 -0.59 -3.73 -5.46
CA GLY A 324 0.14 -4.89 -4.95
C GLY A 324 -0.18 -6.22 -5.65
N THR A 325 -1.24 -6.29 -6.46
CA THR A 325 -1.73 -7.55 -7.05
C THR A 325 -1.48 -7.60 -8.54
N THR A 326 -0.52 -8.32 -9.10
CA THR A 326 -0.21 -8.21 -10.56
C THR A 326 -1.39 -8.38 -11.51
N MET A 327 -2.12 -9.49 -11.43
CA MET A 327 -3.22 -9.77 -12.37
C MET A 327 -4.51 -9.02 -12.02
N THR A 328 -5.37 -8.83 -13.02
CA THR A 328 -6.76 -8.48 -12.71
C THR A 328 -7.52 -9.75 -12.34
N LEU A 329 -8.17 -9.76 -11.19
CA LEU A 329 -8.94 -10.89 -10.69
C LEU A 329 -10.41 -10.48 -10.58
N LEU A 330 -11.28 -11.15 -11.33
CA LEU A 330 -12.72 -10.86 -11.37
C LEU A 330 -13.50 -11.89 -10.54
N HIS A 331 -14.68 -11.50 -10.06
CA HIS A 331 -15.66 -12.44 -9.54
C HIS A 331 -15.90 -13.57 -10.56
N GLU A 332 -16.05 -14.81 -10.09
CA GLU A 332 -16.10 -16.01 -10.95
C GLU A 332 -17.16 -15.88 -12.06
N ASP A 333 -18.41 -15.56 -11.71
CA ASP A 333 -19.48 -15.31 -12.69
C ASP A 333 -19.15 -14.23 -13.74
N ALA A 334 -18.43 -13.17 -13.35
CA ALA A 334 -18.03 -12.11 -14.26
C ALA A 334 -16.87 -12.55 -15.16
N TYR A 335 -15.93 -13.32 -14.61
CA TYR A 335 -14.82 -13.91 -15.34
C TYR A 335 -15.30 -14.90 -16.40
N ASP A 336 -16.28 -15.75 -16.07
CA ASP A 336 -16.79 -16.75 -17.01
C ASP A 336 -17.42 -16.13 -18.26
N LEU A 337 -18.19 -15.05 -18.07
CA LEU A 337 -18.76 -14.26 -19.17
C LEU A 337 -17.66 -13.61 -20.02
N LEU A 338 -16.65 -13.03 -19.38
CA LEU A 338 -15.50 -12.43 -20.07
C LEU A 338 -14.72 -13.47 -20.87
N ARG A 339 -14.39 -14.59 -20.24
CA ARG A 339 -13.68 -15.72 -20.84
C ARG A 339 -14.43 -16.23 -22.06
N GLN A 340 -15.74 -16.43 -21.95
CA GLN A 340 -16.56 -16.88 -23.07
C GLN A 340 -16.57 -15.88 -24.22
N ALA A 341 -16.64 -14.57 -23.93
CA ALA A 341 -16.57 -13.55 -24.97
C ALA A 341 -15.22 -13.55 -25.70
N PHE A 342 -14.10 -13.68 -24.98
CA PHE A 342 -12.79 -13.82 -25.61
C PHE A 342 -12.67 -15.09 -26.46
N LEU A 343 -13.23 -16.21 -26.00
CA LEU A 343 -13.24 -17.46 -26.77
C LEU A 343 -14.03 -17.36 -28.08
N VAL A 344 -15.13 -16.60 -28.09
CA VAL A 344 -15.98 -16.43 -29.27
C VAL A 344 -15.42 -15.39 -30.24
N LEU A 345 -14.88 -14.28 -29.71
CA LEU A 345 -14.49 -13.12 -30.50
C LEU A 345 -13.02 -13.15 -30.95
N SER A 346 -12.17 -13.93 -30.28
CA SER A 346 -10.78 -14.11 -30.69
C SER A 346 -10.70 -14.99 -31.93
N LYS A 347 -9.90 -14.57 -32.91
CA LYS A 347 -9.56 -15.38 -34.10
C LYS A 347 -8.43 -16.37 -33.83
N LEU A 348 -7.88 -16.37 -32.61
CA LEU A 348 -6.74 -17.21 -32.23
C LEU A 348 -7.19 -18.59 -31.75
N HIS A 349 -6.37 -19.60 -32.01
CA HIS A 349 -6.63 -20.96 -31.53
C HIS A 349 -6.33 -21.05 -30.03
N ILE A 350 -7.21 -21.70 -29.27
CA ILE A 350 -7.00 -21.92 -27.83
C ILE A 350 -5.77 -22.79 -27.62
N SER A 351 -4.87 -22.36 -26.73
CA SER A 351 -3.68 -23.13 -26.36
C SER A 351 -3.85 -23.83 -25.02
N LYS A 352 -3.38 -25.07 -24.95
CA LYS A 352 -3.14 -25.77 -23.67
C LYS A 352 -1.71 -25.58 -23.15
N ARG A 353 -0.81 -25.07 -24.00
CA ARG A 353 0.58 -24.75 -23.63
C ARG A 353 0.62 -23.45 -22.83
N GLY A 354 1.76 -23.17 -22.20
CA GLY A 354 1.97 -21.91 -21.50
C GLY A 354 2.06 -22.04 -19.98
N PRO A 355 2.26 -20.89 -19.31
CA PRO A 355 2.50 -20.83 -17.87
C PRO A 355 1.30 -21.30 -17.05
N LYS A 356 1.58 -22.04 -15.95
CA LYS A 356 0.57 -22.30 -14.92
C LYS A 356 0.11 -20.99 -14.28
N GLY A 357 -1.18 -20.90 -13.96
CA GLY A 357 -1.78 -19.75 -13.27
C GLY A 357 -2.54 -18.77 -14.18
N LEU A 358 -2.22 -18.72 -15.48
CA LEU A 358 -3.01 -18.01 -16.48
C LEU A 358 -4.02 -18.98 -17.09
N ASP A 359 -5.31 -18.69 -16.90
CA ASP A 359 -6.38 -19.60 -17.33
C ASP A 359 -6.54 -19.58 -18.86
N LEU A 360 -6.89 -18.42 -19.44
CA LEU A 360 -7.14 -18.29 -20.87
C LEU A 360 -5.88 -17.98 -21.68
N ARG A 361 -5.57 -18.85 -22.64
CA ARG A 361 -4.36 -18.82 -23.46
C ARG A 361 -4.68 -19.16 -24.92
N PHE A 362 -3.98 -18.54 -25.84
CA PHE A 362 -4.09 -18.77 -27.28
C PHE A 362 -2.72 -19.05 -27.90
N ASP A 363 -2.70 -19.74 -29.03
CA ASP A 363 -1.48 -19.97 -29.80
C ASP A 363 -1.03 -18.68 -30.46
N LEU A 364 0.27 -18.38 -30.36
CA LEU A 364 0.86 -17.24 -31.03
C LEU A 364 0.96 -17.55 -32.53
N PRO A 365 0.44 -16.69 -33.43
CA PRO A 365 0.54 -16.90 -34.87
C PRO A 365 2.01 -16.98 -35.31
N SER A 366 2.33 -17.95 -36.17
CA SER A 366 3.71 -18.29 -36.57
C SER A 366 4.44 -17.20 -37.36
N GLN A 367 3.77 -16.10 -37.73
CA GLN A 367 4.29 -15.06 -38.64
C GLN A 367 4.25 -13.62 -38.11
N SER A 368 3.79 -13.33 -36.89
CA SER A 368 3.60 -11.94 -36.49
C SER A 368 4.77 -11.37 -35.67
N ASP A 369 5.64 -10.64 -36.34
CA ASP A 369 6.25 -9.42 -35.78
C ASP A 369 5.25 -8.24 -35.74
N GLU A 370 4.01 -8.46 -36.19
CA GLU A 370 2.86 -7.54 -36.13
C GLU A 370 2.07 -7.63 -34.80
N ASP A 371 1.29 -6.58 -34.53
CA ASP A 371 0.39 -6.45 -33.37
C ASP A 371 -0.58 -7.64 -33.27
N ILE A 372 -0.61 -8.29 -32.10
CA ILE A 372 -1.49 -9.42 -31.83
C ILE A 372 -2.94 -8.93 -31.80
N GLU A 373 -3.74 -9.32 -32.80
CA GLU A 373 -5.15 -8.95 -32.87
C GLU A 373 -5.96 -9.75 -31.84
N VAL A 374 -6.34 -9.09 -30.75
CA VAL A 374 -7.25 -9.62 -29.71
C VAL A 374 -8.47 -8.70 -29.56
N PRO A 375 -9.60 -9.22 -29.07
CA PRO A 375 -10.77 -8.40 -28.79
C PRO A 375 -10.43 -7.23 -27.86
N LYS A 376 -10.85 -6.02 -28.23
CA LYS A 376 -10.71 -4.82 -27.39
C LYS A 376 -11.36 -5.04 -26.02
N LEU A 377 -10.79 -4.45 -24.98
CA LEU A 377 -11.37 -4.50 -23.63
C LEU A 377 -11.66 -3.08 -23.12
N ILE A 378 -12.88 -2.88 -22.65
CA ILE A 378 -13.32 -1.61 -22.07
C ILE A 378 -13.92 -1.88 -20.69
N LEU A 379 -13.43 -1.14 -19.68
CA LEU A 379 -14.08 -1.08 -18.37
C LEU A 379 -14.97 0.14 -18.29
N HIS A 380 -16.21 -0.06 -17.86
CA HIS A 380 -17.18 1.01 -17.67
C HIS A 380 -17.21 1.39 -16.21
N PHE A 381 -16.62 2.54 -15.85
CA PHE A 381 -16.73 3.11 -14.52
C PHE A 381 -17.82 4.16 -14.48
N THR A 382 -18.37 4.42 -13.30
CA THR A 382 -19.25 5.59 -13.13
C THR A 382 -18.50 6.85 -13.57
N GLY A 383 -18.99 7.48 -14.64
CA GLY A 383 -18.48 8.74 -15.20
C GLY A 383 -17.51 8.59 -16.38
N PHE A 384 -16.94 7.41 -16.65
CA PHE A 384 -16.07 7.23 -17.82
C PHE A 384 -15.85 5.77 -18.25
N ASP A 385 -15.54 5.62 -19.54
CA ASP A 385 -15.06 4.37 -20.12
C ASP A 385 -13.53 4.36 -20.18
N LEU A 386 -12.91 3.33 -19.60
CA LEU A 386 -11.48 3.07 -19.70
C LEU A 386 -11.23 2.04 -20.81
N LYS A 387 -10.79 2.52 -21.97
CA LYS A 387 -10.29 1.65 -23.04
C LYS A 387 -8.88 1.20 -22.69
N LEU A 388 -8.69 -0.11 -22.55
CA LEU A 388 -7.40 -0.66 -22.15
C LEU A 388 -6.51 -0.93 -23.37
N PRO A 389 -5.24 -0.51 -23.35
CA PRO A 389 -4.23 -1.00 -24.28
C PRO A 389 -4.11 -2.53 -24.20
N THR A 390 -3.80 -3.17 -25.33
CA THR A 390 -3.71 -4.64 -25.41
C THR A 390 -2.70 -5.20 -24.41
N GLU A 391 -1.56 -4.54 -24.21
CA GLU A 391 -0.52 -4.95 -23.28
C GLU A 391 -0.98 -4.95 -21.80
N ASN A 392 -2.07 -4.26 -21.45
CA ASN A 392 -2.60 -4.22 -20.09
C ASN A 392 -3.39 -5.49 -19.72
N TYR A 393 -3.85 -6.27 -20.70
CA TYR A 393 -4.66 -7.47 -20.44
C TYR A 393 -4.18 -8.73 -21.19
N VAL A 394 -3.23 -8.60 -22.12
CA VAL A 394 -2.70 -9.71 -22.91
C VAL A 394 -1.18 -9.66 -22.99
N ILE A 395 -0.54 -10.81 -22.78
CA ILE A 395 0.92 -10.91 -22.76
C ILE A 395 1.42 -12.09 -23.61
N PRO A 396 2.27 -11.82 -24.62
CA PRO A 396 2.88 -12.88 -25.42
C PRO A 396 4.06 -13.53 -24.72
N ASP A 397 4.21 -14.83 -24.95
CA ASP A 397 5.41 -15.62 -24.66
C ASP A 397 5.88 -16.27 -25.98
N LYS A 398 6.84 -15.61 -26.63
CA LYS A 398 7.45 -16.10 -27.87
C LYS A 398 8.19 -17.43 -27.67
N GLY A 399 8.72 -17.69 -26.46
CA GLY A 399 9.45 -18.92 -26.15
C GLY A 399 8.53 -20.14 -26.07
N LEU A 400 7.30 -19.97 -25.58
CA LEU A 400 6.29 -21.02 -25.53
C LEU A 400 5.32 -20.99 -26.73
N GLY A 401 5.41 -19.98 -27.59
CA GLY A 401 4.55 -19.79 -28.74
C GLY A 401 3.08 -19.58 -28.35
N VAL A 402 2.84 -18.82 -27.28
CA VAL A 402 1.50 -18.55 -26.75
C VAL A 402 1.29 -17.08 -26.44
N VAL A 403 0.04 -16.68 -26.35
CA VAL A 403 -0.40 -15.39 -25.83
C VAL A 403 -1.44 -15.61 -24.74
N CYS A 404 -1.26 -14.95 -23.60
CA CYS A 404 -2.00 -15.25 -22.37
C CYS A 404 -2.80 -14.04 -21.91
N LEU A 405 -4.04 -14.25 -21.47
CA LEU A 405 -4.82 -13.22 -20.79
C LEU A 405 -4.33 -13.06 -19.34
N THR A 406 -4.16 -11.82 -18.88
CA THR A 406 -3.73 -11.50 -17.50
C THR A 406 -4.90 -11.22 -16.56
N ILE A 407 -6.09 -11.64 -16.97
CA ILE A 407 -7.33 -11.60 -16.21
C ILE A 407 -7.68 -13.02 -15.80
N GLY A 408 -8.03 -13.23 -14.54
CA GLY A 408 -8.41 -14.54 -14.01
C GLY A 408 -9.59 -14.47 -13.05
N PRO A 409 -10.11 -15.63 -12.63
CA PRO A 409 -11.11 -15.68 -11.57
C PRO A 409 -10.44 -15.43 -10.23
N ALA A 410 -11.11 -14.64 -9.38
CA ALA A 410 -10.67 -14.31 -8.05
C ALA A 410 -10.90 -15.47 -7.07
N GLY A 411 -11.97 -16.26 -7.25
CA GLY A 411 -12.40 -17.24 -6.24
C GLY A 411 -12.94 -16.57 -4.96
N SER A 412 -13.31 -15.29 -5.04
CA SER A 412 -13.89 -14.51 -3.94
C SER A 412 -14.94 -13.52 -4.45
N PRO A 413 -15.72 -12.92 -3.55
CA PRO A 413 -16.60 -11.81 -3.88
C PRO A 413 -15.86 -10.51 -4.28
N PHE A 414 -14.54 -10.38 -4.09
CA PHE A 414 -13.80 -9.16 -4.45
C PHE A 414 -13.26 -9.22 -5.87
N VAL A 415 -13.23 -8.04 -6.51
CA VAL A 415 -12.54 -7.82 -7.78
C VAL A 415 -11.28 -7.00 -7.51
N LEU A 416 -10.11 -7.47 -7.97
CA LEU A 416 -8.84 -6.75 -7.85
C LEU A 416 -8.34 -6.31 -9.23
N VAL A 417 -7.92 -5.06 -9.34
CA VAL A 417 -7.49 -4.44 -10.61
C VAL A 417 -6.06 -3.91 -10.49
N ASN A 418 -5.13 -4.37 -11.35
CA ASN A 418 -3.75 -3.86 -11.38
C ASN A 418 -3.07 -3.72 -12.74
N MET A 419 -2.92 -4.77 -13.56
CA MET A 419 -2.26 -4.59 -14.89
C MET A 419 -2.95 -3.51 -15.73
N MET A 420 -4.23 -3.24 -15.45
CA MET A 420 -5.03 -2.19 -16.05
C MET A 420 -4.64 -0.76 -15.66
N GLN A 421 -3.79 -0.59 -14.64
CA GLN A 421 -3.23 0.68 -14.17
C GLN A 421 -1.96 1.10 -14.94
N GLN A 422 -1.35 0.18 -15.70
CA GLN A 422 -0.14 0.45 -16.45
C GLN A 422 -0.38 1.45 -17.58
N ASN A 423 0.63 2.29 -17.85
CA ASN A 423 0.58 3.38 -18.83
C ASN A 423 -0.47 4.47 -18.50
N PHE A 424 -0.83 4.57 -17.22
CA PHE A 424 -1.58 5.69 -16.68
C PHE A 424 -0.84 6.31 -15.50
N LEU A 425 -0.94 7.63 -15.38
CA LEU A 425 -0.78 8.32 -14.11
C LEU A 425 -2.10 8.16 -13.35
N VAL A 426 -2.03 7.41 -12.25
CA VAL A 426 -3.17 7.16 -11.37
C VAL A 426 -3.04 8.07 -10.15
N LEU A 427 -3.96 9.01 -10.00
CA LEU A 427 -3.99 9.97 -8.89
C LEU A 427 -5.11 9.61 -7.90
N HIS A 428 -4.71 9.35 -6.66
CA HIS A 428 -5.59 9.22 -5.51
C HIS A 428 -5.71 10.59 -4.83
N ASP A 429 -6.89 11.21 -4.89
CA ASP A 429 -7.25 12.43 -4.15
C ASP A 429 -8.18 12.06 -2.99
N LEU A 430 -7.59 11.77 -1.83
CA LEU A 430 -8.29 11.30 -0.63
C LEU A 430 -9.05 12.43 0.08
N GLU A 431 -8.71 13.69 -0.21
CA GLU A 431 -9.47 14.84 0.30
C GLU A 431 -10.82 14.95 -0.41
N LYS A 432 -10.83 14.72 -1.73
CA LYS A 432 -12.05 14.78 -2.54
C LYS A 432 -12.71 13.43 -2.75
N GLU A 433 -12.12 12.36 -2.23
CA GLU A 433 -12.51 10.97 -2.45
C GLU A 433 -12.59 10.63 -3.95
N ARG A 434 -11.60 11.04 -4.73
CA ARG A 434 -11.56 10.86 -6.18
C ARG A 434 -10.35 10.06 -6.63
N LEU A 435 -10.56 9.33 -7.71
CA LEU A 435 -9.52 8.66 -8.46
C LEU A 435 -9.47 9.24 -9.87
N SER A 436 -8.27 9.56 -10.35
CA SER A 436 -8.08 10.07 -11.70
C SER A 436 -7.12 9.19 -12.49
N PHE A 437 -7.45 8.94 -13.76
CA PHE A 437 -6.62 8.23 -14.73
C PHE A 437 -6.23 9.18 -15.85
N MET A 438 -4.95 9.20 -16.16
CA MET A 438 -4.40 9.99 -17.25
C MET A 438 -3.45 9.13 -18.07
N PRO A 439 -3.68 8.92 -19.37
CA PRO A 439 -2.74 8.20 -20.22
C PRO A 439 -1.36 8.86 -20.19
N THR A 440 -0.30 8.04 -20.17
CA THR A 440 1.11 8.50 -20.13
C THR A 440 1.92 8.04 -21.32
#